data_AF-A0A5E4J660-F1
#
_entry.id   AF-A0A5E4J660-F1
#
_cell.length_a   1.000
_cell.length_b   1.000
_cell.length_c   1.000
_cell.angle_alpha   90.00
_cell.angle_beta   90.00
_cell.angle_gamma   90.00
#
_symmetry.space_group_name_H-M   'P 1'
#
loop_
_entity.id
_entity.type
_entity.pdbx_description
1 polymer ?
#
loop_
_entity_poly.entity_id
_entity_poly.type
_entity_poly.pdbx_seq_one_letter_code
_entity_poly.pdbx_strand_id
1 'polypeptide(L)'
;MQRLDRKCMLAEGAASAIQGELVGVRFNLRKADYICLARQQFSERSIRETLSKFSTPSGAREWLVHSVKGLGYKEASHFLRNIGLGESLAILDRHILKNLALLGVIEEVPSSPTKKIYLEIERKMTAFSLESGIPMGHLDLLLWYKEAGEVFK
;
A
#
# COMPACT_ATOMS: atom_id res chain seq x y z
N MET A 1 -9.24 -11.47 4.13
CA MET A 1 -10.31 -10.99 3.23
C MET A 1 -11.37 -12.07 2.99
N GLN A 2 -11.05 -13.20 2.34
CA GLN A 2 -12.05 -14.23 1.99
C GLN A 2 -12.92 -14.75 3.15
N ARG A 3 -12.39 -14.84 4.38
CA ARG A 3 -13.18 -15.24 5.57
C ARG A 3 -14.21 -14.18 6.00
N LEU A 4 -13.85 -12.90 5.92
CA LEU A 4 -14.74 -11.78 6.25
C LEU A 4 -15.85 -11.64 5.22
N ASP A 5 -15.49 -11.78 3.94
CA ASP A 5 -16.41 -11.67 2.81
C ASP A 5 -17.48 -12.78 2.84
N ARG A 6 -17.06 -14.04 3.05
CA ARG A 6 -17.98 -15.18 3.22
C ARG A 6 -18.97 -15.06 4.38
N LYS A 7 -18.68 -14.22 5.37
CA LYS A 7 -19.53 -13.97 6.54
C LYS A 7 -20.25 -12.61 6.46
N CYS A 8 -20.21 -11.93 5.31
CA CYS A 8 -20.75 -10.58 5.09
C CYS A 8 -20.25 -9.52 6.10
N MET A 9 -19.12 -9.78 6.78
CA MET A 9 -18.63 -8.92 7.85
C MET A 9 -17.96 -7.65 7.33
N LEU A 10 -17.59 -7.64 6.04
CA LEU A 10 -17.12 -6.43 5.38
C LEU A 10 -18.22 -5.39 5.24
N ALA A 11 -19.47 -5.77 5.02
CA ALA A 11 -20.59 -4.84 4.86
C ALA A 11 -21.14 -4.33 6.20
N GLU A 12 -21.28 -5.20 7.20
CA GLU A 12 -22.06 -4.87 8.41
C GLU A 12 -21.38 -5.26 9.73
N GLY A 13 -20.32 -6.07 9.70
CA GLY A 13 -19.71 -6.64 10.90
C GLY A 13 -19.13 -5.58 11.85
N ALA A 14 -19.45 -5.65 13.14
CA ALA A 14 -18.84 -4.79 14.15
C ALA A 14 -17.33 -5.10 14.34
N ALA A 15 -16.58 -4.14 14.90
CA ALA A 15 -15.14 -4.28 15.09
C ALA A 15 -14.75 -5.55 15.88
N SER A 16 -15.49 -5.89 16.93
CA SER A 16 -15.28 -7.11 17.73
C SER A 16 -15.46 -8.40 16.92
N ALA A 17 -16.48 -8.45 16.05
CA ALA A 17 -16.73 -9.60 15.17
C ALA A 17 -15.64 -9.72 14.09
N ILE A 18 -15.25 -8.60 13.47
CA ILE A 18 -14.15 -8.57 12.50
C ILE A 18 -12.85 -9.03 13.17
N GLN A 19 -12.54 -8.53 14.37
CA GLN A 19 -11.37 -8.95 15.14
C GLN A 19 -11.36 -10.46 15.38
N GLY A 20 -12.51 -11.05 15.74
CA GLY A 20 -12.67 -12.49 15.95
C GLY A 20 -12.32 -13.33 14.72
N GLU A 21 -12.54 -12.80 13.50
CA GLU A 21 -12.18 -13.48 12.26
C GLU A 21 -10.73 -13.23 11.81
N LEU A 22 -10.07 -12.21 12.36
CA LEU A 22 -8.66 -11.89 12.09
C LEU A 22 -7.71 -12.77 12.93
N VAL A 23 -8.00 -14.07 13.04
CA VAL A 23 -7.19 -15.06 13.75
C VAL A 23 -5.82 -15.20 13.08
N GLY A 24 -4.74 -15.14 13.87
CA GLY A 24 -3.36 -15.20 13.37
C GLY A 24 -2.85 -13.90 12.74
N VAL A 25 -3.68 -12.86 12.64
CA VAL A 25 -3.26 -11.55 12.12
C VAL A 25 -2.74 -10.68 13.26
N ARG A 26 -1.48 -10.26 13.19
CA ARG A 26 -0.93 -9.28 14.14
C ARG A 26 -1.66 -7.95 14.05
N PHE A 27 -1.82 -7.29 15.20
CA PHE A 27 -2.55 -6.02 15.37
C PHE A 27 -4.02 -6.11 14.91
N ASN A 28 -4.65 -7.27 15.06
CA ASN A 28 -6.04 -7.53 14.63
C ASN A 28 -7.05 -6.53 15.19
N LEU A 29 -6.93 -6.13 16.47
CA LEU A 29 -7.82 -5.15 17.10
C LEU A 29 -7.82 -3.82 16.31
N ARG A 30 -6.65 -3.20 16.15
CA ARG A 30 -6.52 -1.93 15.41
C ARG A 30 -6.97 -2.07 13.96
N LYS A 31 -6.66 -3.21 13.32
CA LYS A 31 -7.08 -3.46 11.93
C LYS A 31 -8.59 -3.58 11.80
N ALA A 32 -9.26 -4.22 12.75
CA ALA A 32 -10.71 -4.28 12.77
C ALA A 32 -11.34 -2.88 12.91
N ASP A 33 -10.79 -2.04 13.80
CA ASP A 33 -11.23 -0.65 13.94
C ASP A 33 -11.04 0.15 12.65
N TYR A 34 -9.88 0.03 12.00
CA TYR A 34 -9.61 0.74 10.75
C TYR A 34 -10.53 0.30 9.60
N ILE A 35 -10.88 -0.98 9.53
CA ILE A 35 -11.87 -1.48 8.55
C ILE A 35 -13.22 -0.83 8.80
N CYS A 36 -13.71 -0.80 10.05
CA CYS A 36 -14.98 -0.17 10.40
C CYS A 36 -14.99 1.33 10.08
N LEU A 37 -13.92 2.06 10.42
CA LEU A 37 -13.80 3.49 10.15
C LEU A 37 -13.78 3.78 8.64
N ALA A 38 -13.01 3.01 7.86
CA ALA A 38 -12.99 3.15 6.42
C ALA A 38 -14.37 2.85 5.82
N ARG A 39 -15.05 1.80 6.29
CA ARG A 39 -16.40 1.46 5.84
C ARG A 39 -17.40 2.57 6.12
N GLN A 40 -17.38 3.15 7.31
CA GLN A 40 -18.24 4.28 7.66
C GLN A 40 -17.93 5.51 6.79
N GLN A 41 -16.65 5.81 6.54
CA GLN A 41 -16.26 6.94 5.71
C GLN A 41 -16.74 6.81 4.26
N PHE A 42 -16.82 5.58 3.75
CA PHE A 42 -17.20 5.28 2.37
C PHE A 42 -18.61 4.70 2.22
N SER A 43 -19.45 4.75 3.26
CA SER A 43 -20.85 4.31 3.18
C SER A 43 -21.74 5.31 2.42
N GLU A 44 -21.44 6.60 2.55
CA GLU A 44 -22.17 7.69 1.89
C GLU A 44 -21.39 8.32 0.74
N ARG A 45 -20.11 7.96 0.59
CA ARG A 45 -19.19 8.56 -0.37
C ARG A 45 -18.45 7.48 -1.15
N SER A 46 -18.58 7.51 -2.47
CA SER A 46 -17.83 6.60 -3.34
C SER A 46 -16.32 6.90 -3.29
N ILE A 47 -15.52 5.88 -2.95
CA ILE A 47 -14.06 5.96 -3.02
C ILE A 47 -13.60 6.17 -4.46
N ARG A 48 -14.28 5.55 -5.45
CA ARG A 48 -13.96 5.71 -6.87
C ARG A 48 -14.12 7.15 -7.33
N GLU A 49 -15.27 7.76 -7.04
CA GLU A 49 -15.55 9.17 -7.39
C GLU A 49 -14.66 10.14 -6.63
N THR A 50 -14.21 9.76 -5.44
CA THR A 50 -13.26 10.55 -4.68
C THR A 50 -11.89 10.57 -5.35
N LEU A 51 -11.41 9.40 -5.75
CA LEU A 51 -10.09 9.27 -6.37
C LEU A 51 -10.06 9.85 -7.78
N SER A 52 -11.17 9.83 -8.52
CA SER A 52 -11.26 10.42 -9.87
C SER A 52 -11.14 11.95 -9.88
N LYS A 53 -11.24 12.62 -8.73
CA LYS A 53 -11.05 14.09 -8.62
C LYS A 53 -9.58 14.50 -8.62
N PHE A 54 -8.65 13.57 -8.45
CA PHE A 54 -7.23 13.86 -8.46
C PHE A 54 -6.66 13.68 -9.88
N SER A 55 -5.89 14.66 -10.32
CA SER A 55 -5.21 14.63 -11.62
C SER A 55 -4.00 13.70 -11.66
N THR A 56 -3.47 13.31 -10.50
CA THR A 56 -2.25 12.49 -10.41
C THR A 56 -2.39 11.39 -9.36
N PRO A 57 -1.77 10.21 -9.59
CA PRO A 57 -1.66 9.15 -8.59
C PRO A 57 -1.06 9.63 -7.27
N SER A 58 -0.05 10.49 -7.32
CA SER A 58 0.59 11.06 -6.14
C SER A 58 -0.38 11.91 -5.31
N GLY A 59 -1.22 12.74 -5.97
CA GLY A 59 -2.26 13.52 -5.28
C GLY A 59 -3.30 12.62 -4.60
N ALA A 60 -3.75 11.57 -5.30
CA ALA A 60 -4.67 10.58 -4.74
C ALA A 60 -4.05 9.86 -3.53
N ARG A 61 -2.76 9.52 -3.59
CA ARG A 61 -2.02 8.91 -2.48
C ARG A 61 -1.94 9.82 -1.26
N GLU A 62 -1.56 11.08 -1.45
CA GLU A 62 -1.50 12.06 -0.35
C GLU A 62 -2.85 12.17 0.36
N TRP A 63 -3.94 12.22 -0.40
CA TRP A 63 -5.27 12.25 0.16
C TRP A 63 -5.60 10.98 0.96
N LEU A 64 -5.29 9.79 0.43
CA LEU A 64 -5.51 8.51 1.13
C LEU A 64 -4.74 8.44 2.45
N VAL A 65 -3.45 8.80 2.43
CA VAL A 65 -2.59 8.79 3.63
C VAL A 65 -3.12 9.74 4.71
N HIS A 66 -3.64 10.91 4.32
CA HIS A 66 -4.17 11.87 5.27
C HIS A 66 -5.58 11.51 5.76
N SER A 67 -6.42 10.96 4.87
CA SER A 67 -7.87 10.88 5.09
C SER A 67 -8.35 9.50 5.55
N VAL A 68 -7.55 8.44 5.37
CA VAL A 68 -7.96 7.07 5.70
C VAL A 68 -7.03 6.51 6.78
N LYS A 69 -7.58 6.30 7.98
CA LYS A 69 -6.81 5.81 9.13
C LYS A 69 -6.26 4.41 8.84
N GLY A 70 -4.97 4.24 9.10
CA GLY A 70 -4.27 2.97 8.88
C GLY A 70 -3.61 2.82 7.51
N LEU A 71 -3.76 3.79 6.60
CA LEU A 71 -3.00 3.83 5.36
C LEU A 71 -1.74 4.71 5.52
N GLY A 72 -0.56 4.10 5.42
CA GLY A 72 0.69 4.80 5.18
C GLY A 72 0.97 4.93 3.68
N TYR A 73 2.12 5.53 3.33
CA TYR A 73 2.52 5.71 1.92
C TYR A 73 2.59 4.38 1.16
N LYS A 74 3.13 3.34 1.78
CA LYS A 74 3.21 2.01 1.17
C LYS A 74 1.82 1.44 0.96
N GLU A 75 0.96 1.43 1.98
CA GLU A 75 -0.39 0.88 1.88
C GLU A 75 -1.24 1.65 0.85
N ALA A 76 -1.14 2.99 0.82
CA ALA A 76 -1.86 3.81 -0.14
C ALA A 76 -1.34 3.62 -1.58
N SER A 77 -0.02 3.57 -1.79
CA SER A 77 0.57 3.26 -3.10
C SER A 77 0.14 1.86 -3.57
N HIS A 78 0.19 0.87 -2.66
CA HIS A 78 -0.24 -0.49 -2.94
C HIS A 78 -1.72 -0.57 -3.32
N PHE A 79 -2.58 0.14 -2.59
CA PHE A 79 -4.00 0.22 -2.90
C PHE A 79 -4.24 0.81 -4.30
N LEU A 80 -3.63 1.96 -4.61
CA LEU A 80 -3.77 2.61 -5.91
C LEU A 80 -3.27 1.73 -7.05
N ARG A 81 -2.13 1.05 -6.87
CA ARG A 81 -1.60 0.09 -7.85
C ARG A 81 -2.58 -1.06 -8.09
N ASN A 82 -3.16 -1.62 -7.02
CA ASN A 82 -4.07 -2.75 -7.14
C ASN A 82 -5.38 -2.41 -7.88
N ILE A 83 -5.80 -1.14 -7.88
CA ILE A 83 -6.97 -0.65 -8.64
C ILE A 83 -6.60 0.00 -9.99
N GLY A 84 -5.33 -0.09 -10.43
CA GLY A 84 -4.88 0.43 -11.72
C GLY A 84 -4.64 1.94 -11.79
N LEU A 85 -4.55 2.63 -10.65
CA LEU A 85 -4.32 4.08 -10.58
C LEU A 85 -2.92 4.45 -10.06
N GLY A 86 -2.02 3.48 -9.90
CA GLY A 86 -0.75 3.67 -9.18
C GLY A 86 0.47 3.05 -9.86
N GLU A 87 0.46 2.83 -11.17
CA GLU A 87 1.55 2.15 -11.90
C GLU A 87 2.92 2.85 -11.79
N SER A 88 2.91 4.17 -11.57
CA SER A 88 4.10 4.99 -11.40
C SER A 88 4.52 5.22 -9.93
N LEU A 89 3.77 4.69 -8.96
CA LEU A 89 4.05 4.84 -7.54
C LEU A 89 4.88 3.66 -7.03
N ALA A 90 5.90 3.94 -6.22
CA ALA A 90 6.70 2.90 -5.60
C ALA A 90 5.96 2.27 -4.41
N ILE A 91 6.04 0.94 -4.28
CA ILE A 91 5.58 0.21 -3.10
C ILE A 91 6.80 -0.17 -2.25
N LEU A 92 7.26 0.76 -1.41
CA LEU A 92 8.49 0.57 -0.62
C LEU A 92 8.22 -0.26 0.64
N ASP A 93 8.23 -1.58 0.50
CA ASP A 93 8.23 -2.52 1.62
C ASP A 93 9.65 -2.91 2.08
N ARG A 94 9.75 -3.73 3.12
CA ARG A 94 11.07 -4.13 3.67
C ARG A 94 11.94 -4.91 2.68
N HIS A 95 11.34 -5.66 1.76
CA HIS A 95 12.01 -6.49 0.78
C HIS A 95 12.50 -5.64 -0.39
N ILE A 96 11.66 -4.71 -0.85
CA ILE A 96 12.05 -3.70 -1.85
C ILE A 96 13.21 -2.85 -1.32
N LEU A 97 13.09 -2.30 -0.10
CA LEU A 97 14.16 -1.47 0.48
C LEU A 97 15.49 -2.22 0.60
N LYS A 98 15.47 -3.49 1.05
CA LYS A 98 16.68 -4.33 1.09
C LYS A 98 17.30 -4.48 -0.30
N ASN A 99 16.49 -4.77 -1.31
CA ASN A 99 16.99 -4.95 -2.67
C ASN A 99 17.55 -3.65 -3.25
N LEU A 100 16.90 -2.51 -3.01
CA LEU A 100 17.42 -1.20 -3.42
C LEU A 100 18.78 -0.91 -2.77
N ALA A 101 18.96 -1.29 -1.50
CA ALA A 101 20.26 -1.16 -0.83
C ALA A 101 21.31 -2.10 -1.45
N LEU A 102 20.96 -3.35 -1.73
CA LEU A 102 21.85 -4.32 -2.39
C LEU A 102 22.25 -3.90 -3.81
N LEU A 103 21.37 -3.18 -4.51
CA LEU A 103 21.61 -2.65 -5.86
C LEU A 103 22.35 -1.30 -5.83
N GLY A 104 22.63 -0.73 -4.66
CA GLY A 104 23.28 0.58 -4.53
C GLY A 104 22.39 1.78 -4.88
N VAL A 105 21.07 1.58 -5.03
CA VAL A 105 20.11 2.67 -5.29
C VAL A 105 19.91 3.54 -4.05
N ILE A 106 20.04 2.94 -2.87
CA ILE A 106 20.07 3.63 -1.58
C ILE A 106 21.27 3.14 -0.76
N GLU A 107 21.82 3.98 0.10
CA GLU A 107 22.99 3.63 0.92
C GLU A 107 22.66 2.59 2.00
N GLU A 108 21.51 2.77 2.67
CA GLU A 108 21.04 1.87 3.72
C GLU A 108 19.52 1.81 3.79
N VAL A 109 19.00 0.76 4.45
CA VAL A 109 17.57 0.62 4.69
C VAL A 109 17.16 1.48 5.88
N PRO A 110 16.28 2.48 5.72
CA PRO A 110 15.82 3.29 6.84
C PRO A 110 15.01 2.44 7.82
N SER A 111 15.28 2.60 9.12
CA SER A 111 14.56 1.89 10.18
C SER A 111 13.06 2.23 10.22
N SER A 112 12.71 3.49 9.95
CA SER A 112 11.33 3.97 9.79
C SER A 112 11.28 5.15 8.81
N PRO A 113 10.84 4.94 7.56
CA PRO A 113 10.81 6.02 6.57
C PRO A 113 9.76 7.06 6.92
N THR A 114 10.19 8.30 7.15
CA THR A 114 9.30 9.47 7.16
C THR A 114 8.75 9.72 5.75
N LYS A 115 7.72 10.57 5.61
CA LYS A 115 7.22 11.04 4.30
C LYS A 115 8.37 11.50 3.38
N LYS A 116 9.29 12.31 3.92
CA LYS A 116 10.43 12.86 3.15
C LYS A 116 11.32 11.74 2.63
N ILE A 117 11.69 10.80 3.50
CA ILE A 117 12.54 9.65 3.16
C ILE A 117 11.83 8.75 2.14
N TYR A 118 10.54 8.45 2.33
CA TYR A 118 9.77 7.63 1.40
C TYR A 118 9.79 8.23 -0.02
N LEU A 119 9.49 9.53 -0.14
CA LEU A 119 9.47 10.21 -1.43
C LEU A 119 10.86 10.35 -2.05
N GLU A 120 11.92 10.44 -1.23
CA GLU A 120 13.29 10.44 -1.72
C GLU A 120 13.68 9.09 -2.32
N ILE A 121 13.40 8.00 -1.59
CA ILE A 121 13.68 6.64 -2.07
C ILE A 121 12.85 6.33 -3.31
N GLU A 122 11.58 6.75 -3.35
CA GLU A 122 10.75 6.63 -4.54
C GLU A 122 11.39 7.33 -5.74
N ARG A 123 11.88 8.57 -5.59
CA ARG A 123 12.58 9.26 -6.69
C ARG A 123 13.82 8.52 -7.16
N LYS A 124 14.62 7.97 -6.23
CA LYS A 124 15.82 7.17 -6.57
C LYS A 124 15.44 5.89 -7.33
N MET A 125 14.39 5.21 -6.87
CA MET A 125 13.85 4.02 -7.54
C MET A 125 13.28 4.35 -8.92
N THR A 126 12.58 5.47 -9.08
CA THR A 126 12.10 5.95 -10.39
C THR A 126 13.25 6.23 -11.35
N ALA A 127 14.32 6.88 -10.88
CA ALA A 127 15.52 7.09 -11.69
C ALA A 127 16.15 5.77 -12.14
N PHE A 128 16.28 4.81 -11.21
CA PHE A 128 16.78 3.47 -11.52
C PHE A 128 15.89 2.70 -12.50
N SER A 129 14.57 2.84 -12.38
CA SER A 129 13.59 2.27 -13.33
C SER A 129 13.80 2.82 -14.75
N LEU A 130 14.04 4.13 -14.88
CA LEU A 130 14.32 4.77 -16.17
C LEU A 130 15.66 4.33 -16.75
N GLU A 131 16.72 4.25 -15.94
CA GLU A 131 18.05 3.83 -16.35
C GLU A 131 18.09 2.36 -16.81
N SER A 132 17.40 1.48 -16.09
CA SER A 132 17.34 0.06 -16.41
C SER A 132 16.36 -0.28 -17.55
N GLY A 133 15.49 0.66 -17.94
CA GLY A 133 14.42 0.43 -18.90
C GLY A 133 13.29 -0.48 -18.39
N ILE A 134 13.25 -0.76 -17.07
CA ILE A 134 12.24 -1.61 -16.44
C ILE A 134 11.18 -0.72 -15.81
N PRO A 135 9.90 -0.78 -16.23
CA PRO A 135 8.83 0.01 -15.62
C PRO A 135 8.69 -0.23 -14.11
N MET A 136 8.34 0.82 -13.35
CA MET A 136 8.19 0.77 -11.87
C MET A 136 7.39 -0.44 -11.37
N GLY A 137 6.21 -0.68 -11.94
CA GLY A 137 5.38 -1.83 -11.55
C GLY A 137 6.04 -3.19 -11.83
N HIS A 138 6.89 -3.31 -12.86
CA HIS A 138 7.64 -4.53 -13.14
C HIS A 138 8.86 -4.66 -12.21
N LEU A 139 9.51 -3.54 -11.88
CA LEU A 139 10.61 -3.51 -10.94
C LEU A 139 10.15 -3.95 -9.55
N ASP A 140 8.99 -3.49 -9.09
CA ASP A 140 8.37 -3.95 -7.83
C ASP A 140 8.21 -5.47 -7.83
N LEU A 141 7.64 -6.05 -8.90
CA LEU A 141 7.44 -7.50 -9.02
C LEU A 141 8.77 -8.28 -9.05
N LEU A 142 9.76 -7.79 -9.79
CA LEU A 142 11.08 -8.40 -9.92
C LEU A 142 11.81 -8.43 -8.58
N LEU A 143 11.87 -7.29 -7.89
CA LEU A 143 12.56 -7.18 -6.60
C LEU A 143 11.85 -8.00 -5.51
N TRP A 144 10.53 -8.11 -5.58
CA TRP A 144 9.74 -8.95 -4.68
C TRP A 144 10.02 -10.44 -4.93
N TYR A 145 9.96 -10.88 -6.19
CA TYR A 145 10.25 -12.26 -6.59
C TYR A 145 11.66 -12.69 -6.17
N LYS A 146 12.66 -11.82 -6.33
CA LYS A 146 14.05 -12.09 -5.94
C LYS A 146 14.19 -12.46 -4.46
N GLU A 147 13.37 -11.89 -3.59
CA GLU A 147 13.46 -12.09 -2.14
C GLU A 147 12.50 -13.17 -1.63
N ALA A 148 11.30 -13.28 -2.21
CA ALA A 148 10.25 -14.18 -1.73
C ALA A 148 10.17 -15.52 -2.50
N GLY A 149 10.76 -15.61 -3.70
CA GLY A 149 10.69 -16.80 -4.56
C GLY A 149 9.33 -17.03 -5.24
N GLU A 150 8.33 -16.19 -4.97
CA GLU A 150 6.98 -16.25 -5.53
C GLU A 150 6.55 -14.83 -5.93
N VAL A 151 5.39 -14.67 -6.58
CA VAL A 151 4.81 -13.35 -6.89
C VAL A 151 3.43 -13.24 -6.24
N PHE A 152 3.22 -12.26 -5.37
CA PHE A 152 1.94 -12.00 -4.71
C PHE A 152 1.30 -10.68 -5.16
N LYS A 153 -0.03 -10.60 -5.06
CA LYS A 153 -0.85 -9.38 -5.32
C LYS A 153 -1.92 -9.19 -4.25
#